data_AF-A0A351L5F6-F1
#
_entry.id   AF-A0A351L5F6-F1
#
_cell.length_a   1.000
_cell.length_b   1.000
_cell.length_c   1.000
_cell.angle_alpha   90.00
_cell.angle_beta   90.00
_cell.angle_gamma   90.00
#
_symmetry.space_group_name_H-M   'P 1'
#
loop_
_entity.id
_entity.type
_entity.pdbx_description
1 polymer ?
#
loop_
_entity_poly.entity_id
_entity_poly.type
_entity_poly.pdbx_seq_one_letter_code
_entity_poly.pdbx_strand_id
1 'polypeptide(L)'
;QDRKAERLYATGIENTMVSLPLGCTDASLTPYHVDRGELFIEERFGSNKLIDAATIKRNIELTRFPVPADEDHQDTVNYPGLVRAADLIGQLSDPRYLQKIAALFYEFEETGVNKDLGYKNPGHLRQNYPNFYWNVVYPYIEPALQYLDLTLEGRQIIANLYANVFRVEHE
;
A
#
# COMPACT_ATOMS: atom_id res chain seq x y z
N GLN A 1 -0.20 22.05 4.13
CA GLN A 1 -0.33 21.55 5.52
C GLN A 1 -1.79 21.40 5.96
N ASP A 2 -2.06 20.38 6.77
CA ASP A 2 -3.39 20.05 7.31
C ASP A 2 -3.92 21.13 8.29
N ARG A 3 -5.22 21.40 8.24
CA ARG A 3 -5.97 22.30 9.13
C ARG A 3 -6.92 21.49 10.02
N LYS A 4 -6.34 20.82 11.02
CA LYS A 4 -7.04 19.84 11.87
C LYS A 4 -8.27 20.41 12.61
N ALA A 5 -8.21 21.67 13.06
CA ALA A 5 -9.33 22.33 13.74
C ALA A 5 -10.56 22.51 12.84
N GLU A 6 -10.33 22.69 11.54
CA GLU A 6 -11.37 22.81 10.50
C GLU A 6 -11.70 21.45 9.86
N ARG A 7 -11.02 20.37 10.28
CA ARG A 7 -11.12 19.03 9.70
C ARG A 7 -10.82 19.00 8.20
N LEU A 8 -9.91 19.86 7.75
CA LEU A 8 -9.43 19.92 6.37
C LEU A 8 -8.02 19.36 6.29
N TYR A 9 -7.80 18.44 5.36
CA TYR A 9 -6.54 17.72 5.21
C TYR A 9 -6.03 17.88 3.78
N ALA A 10 -4.73 18.09 3.62
CA ALA A 10 -4.10 18.25 2.31
C ALA A 10 -4.23 16.96 1.49
N THR A 11 -4.57 17.08 0.23
CA THR A 11 -4.61 15.90 -0.66
C THR A 11 -3.22 15.59 -1.25
N GLY A 12 -2.26 16.51 -1.16
CA GLY A 12 -1.00 16.43 -1.90
C GLY A 12 -1.11 16.83 -3.36
N ILE A 13 -2.34 16.98 -3.87
CA ILE A 13 -2.64 17.41 -5.24
C ILE A 13 -2.84 18.93 -5.22
N GLU A 14 -1.83 19.64 -5.73
CA GLU A 14 -1.79 21.11 -5.74
C GLU A 14 -2.09 21.70 -4.34
N ASN A 15 -3.07 22.60 -4.25
CA ASN A 15 -3.54 23.20 -2.99
C ASN A 15 -4.90 22.63 -2.55
N THR A 16 -5.28 21.45 -3.04
CA THR A 16 -6.59 20.86 -2.76
C THR A 16 -6.60 20.23 -1.37
N MET A 17 -7.71 20.45 -0.65
CA MET A 17 -7.95 19.90 0.68
C MET A 17 -9.24 19.08 0.67
N VAL A 18 -9.27 18.00 1.43
CA VAL A 18 -10.48 17.20 1.67
C VAL A 18 -11.00 17.46 3.09
N SER A 19 -12.33 17.57 3.24
CA SER A 19 -12.97 17.65 4.55
C SER A 19 -13.40 16.27 5.01
N LEU A 20 -13.00 15.88 6.22
CA LEU A 20 -13.36 14.58 6.79
C LEU A 20 -14.39 14.72 7.91
N PRO A 21 -15.55 14.03 7.90
CA PRO A 21 -16.54 14.04 8.97
C PRO A 21 -16.03 13.51 10.31
N LEU A 22 -16.68 13.90 11.42
CA LEU A 22 -16.35 13.41 12.77
C LEU A 22 -16.52 11.90 12.85
N GLY A 23 -15.50 11.21 13.35
CA GLY A 23 -15.46 9.76 13.45
C GLY A 23 -14.63 9.07 12.36
N CYS A 24 -14.31 9.75 11.26
CA CYS A 24 -13.38 9.22 10.26
C CYS A 24 -11.97 9.03 10.83
N THR A 25 -11.28 8.03 10.30
CA THR A 25 -9.87 7.75 10.57
C THR A 25 -9.00 8.26 9.42
N ASP A 26 -7.68 8.04 9.51
CA ASP A 26 -6.79 8.36 8.40
C ASP A 26 -7.01 7.44 7.17
N ALA A 27 -7.81 6.36 7.30
CA ALA A 27 -8.22 5.53 6.17
C ALA A 27 -8.97 6.33 5.09
N SER A 28 -9.73 7.35 5.47
CA SER A 28 -10.35 8.29 4.51
C SER A 28 -9.34 9.00 3.61
N LEU A 29 -8.05 9.04 3.97
CA LEU A 29 -6.99 9.67 3.19
C LEU A 29 -6.25 8.67 2.28
N THR A 30 -6.60 7.39 2.30
CA THR A 30 -6.04 6.36 1.41
C THR A 30 -6.07 6.76 -0.06
N PRO A 31 -7.12 7.39 -0.63
CA PRO A 31 -7.10 7.84 -2.03
C PRO A 31 -5.98 8.84 -2.37
N TYR A 32 -5.38 9.48 -1.36
CA TYR A 32 -4.37 10.53 -1.50
C TYR A 32 -3.01 10.11 -0.93
N HIS A 33 -2.81 8.85 -0.53
CA HIS A 33 -1.63 8.45 0.24
C HIS A 33 -0.31 8.70 -0.49
N VAL A 34 -0.23 8.42 -1.80
CA VAL A 34 0.97 8.67 -2.61
C VAL A 34 1.18 10.16 -2.82
N ASP A 35 0.16 10.91 -3.24
CA ASP A 35 0.28 12.37 -3.44
C ASP A 35 0.67 13.10 -2.15
N ARG A 36 0.10 12.69 -1.00
CA ARG A 36 0.49 13.19 0.32
C ARG A 36 1.93 12.80 0.67
N GLY A 37 2.35 11.58 0.33
CA GLY A 37 3.73 11.13 0.47
C GLY A 37 4.70 11.98 -0.35
N GLU A 38 4.36 12.25 -1.61
CA GLU A 38 5.15 13.12 -2.48
C GLU A 38 5.24 14.56 -1.96
N LEU A 39 4.14 15.12 -1.48
CA LEU A 39 4.13 16.44 -0.85
C LEU A 39 5.05 16.47 0.37
N PHE A 40 5.02 15.44 1.22
CA PHE A 40 5.92 15.34 2.37
C PHE A 40 7.39 15.29 1.96
N ILE A 41 7.72 14.53 0.91
CA ILE A 41 9.08 14.46 0.38
C ILE A 41 9.53 15.82 -0.17
N GLU A 42 8.67 16.52 -0.90
CA GLU A 42 8.96 17.85 -1.44
C GLU A 42 9.18 18.88 -0.31
N GLU A 43 8.27 18.94 0.67
CA GLU A 43 8.37 19.86 1.81
C GLU A 43 9.65 19.60 2.63
N ARG A 44 10.09 18.34 2.74
CA ARG A 44 11.23 17.95 3.57
C ARG A 44 12.57 18.03 2.84
N PHE A 45 12.59 17.70 1.56
CA PHE A 45 13.82 17.47 0.80
C PHE A 45 13.93 18.28 -0.50
N GLY A 46 12.92 19.03 -0.92
CA GLY A 46 12.93 19.76 -2.21
C GLY A 46 14.09 20.76 -2.36
N SER A 47 14.57 21.33 -1.25
CA SER A 47 15.75 22.22 -1.23
C SER A 47 17.02 21.54 -0.68
N ASN A 48 17.03 20.22 -0.50
CA ASN A 48 18.16 19.49 0.03
C ASN A 48 19.23 19.30 -1.06
N LYS A 49 20.50 19.54 -0.72
CA LYS A 49 21.62 19.45 -1.68
C LYS A 49 22.13 18.03 -1.92
N LEU A 50 21.82 17.09 -1.03
CA LEU A 50 22.33 15.71 -1.06
C LEU A 50 21.25 14.69 -1.38
N ILE A 51 19.99 15.04 -1.13
CA ILE A 51 18.84 14.16 -1.33
C ILE A 51 18.04 14.69 -2.50
N ASP A 52 17.97 13.89 -3.57
CA ASP A 52 17.13 14.20 -4.72
C ASP A 52 15.67 13.82 -4.43
N ALA A 53 14.86 14.83 -4.11
CA ALA A 53 13.43 14.67 -3.85
C ALA A 53 12.68 14.10 -5.06
N ALA A 54 13.05 14.49 -6.29
CA ALA A 54 12.38 14.04 -7.50
C ALA A 54 12.58 12.53 -7.72
N THR A 55 13.78 12.03 -7.45
CA THR A 55 14.06 10.58 -7.50
C THR A 55 13.26 9.81 -6.45
N ILE A 56 13.14 10.31 -5.23
CA ILE A 56 12.34 9.64 -4.19
C ILE A 56 10.86 9.61 -4.57
N LYS A 57 10.31 10.75 -5.03
CA LYS A 57 8.92 10.85 -5.51
C LYS A 57 8.63 9.84 -6.62
N ARG A 58 9.49 9.78 -7.63
CA ARG A 58 9.40 8.78 -8.70
C ARG A 58 9.38 7.33 -8.18
N ASN A 59 10.15 7.03 -7.13
CA ASN A 59 10.20 5.69 -6.58
C ASN A 59 8.95 5.32 -5.76
N ILE A 60 8.30 6.28 -5.10
CA ILE A 60 7.05 6.04 -4.36
C ILE A 60 5.80 6.05 -5.25
N GLU A 61 5.88 6.65 -6.44
CA GLU A 61 4.73 6.75 -7.35
C GLU A 61 4.10 5.38 -7.68
N LEU A 62 4.91 4.33 -7.87
CA LEU A 62 4.39 2.99 -8.17
C LEU A 62 3.73 2.29 -6.97
N THR A 63 3.75 2.86 -5.76
CA THR A 63 3.05 2.28 -4.60
C THR A 63 1.56 2.61 -4.59
N ARG A 64 1.03 3.31 -5.61
CA ARG A 64 -0.41 3.54 -5.75
C ARG A 64 -1.16 2.21 -5.80
N PHE A 65 -2.18 2.07 -4.96
CA PHE A 65 -3.05 0.92 -4.94
C PHE A 65 -4.53 1.34 -5.00
N PRO A 66 -5.38 0.69 -5.83
CA PRO A 66 -5.06 -0.41 -6.77
C PRO A 66 -4.07 0.04 -7.85
N VAL A 67 -3.22 -0.89 -8.30
CA VAL A 67 -2.16 -0.59 -9.28
C VAL A 67 -2.82 -0.09 -10.58
N PRO A 68 -2.50 1.13 -11.03
CA PRO A 68 -2.98 1.65 -12.31
C PRO A 68 -2.66 0.72 -13.48
N ALA A 69 -3.60 0.58 -14.41
CA ALA A 69 -3.46 -0.28 -15.59
C ALA A 69 -2.67 0.39 -16.73
N ASP A 70 -1.58 1.09 -16.40
CA ASP A 70 -0.69 1.72 -17.38
C ASP A 70 0.64 0.96 -17.53
N GLU A 71 1.39 1.31 -18.59
CA GLU A 71 2.65 0.64 -18.94
C GLU A 71 3.76 0.89 -17.91
N ASP A 72 3.80 2.08 -17.29
CA ASP A 72 4.83 2.46 -16.30
C ASP A 72 4.72 1.60 -15.04
N HIS A 73 3.51 1.20 -14.65
CA HIS A 73 3.27 0.32 -13.51
C HIS A 73 3.61 -1.16 -13.78
N GLN A 74 4.15 -1.52 -14.95
CA GLN A 74 4.67 -2.87 -15.21
C GLN A 74 6.11 -3.09 -14.72
N ASP A 75 6.81 -2.03 -14.28
CA ASP A 75 8.19 -2.16 -13.79
C ASP A 75 8.26 -2.94 -12.47
N THR A 76 8.98 -4.06 -12.47
CA THR A 76 9.19 -4.92 -11.30
C THR A 76 10.65 -5.02 -10.86
N VAL A 77 11.57 -4.38 -11.58
CA VAL A 77 13.02 -4.61 -11.42
C VAL A 77 13.81 -3.35 -11.07
N ASN A 78 13.40 -2.16 -11.50
CA ASN A 78 14.08 -0.93 -11.12
C ASN A 78 13.56 -0.42 -9.76
N TYR A 79 14.18 0.65 -9.25
CA TYR A 79 13.87 1.17 -7.91
C TYR A 79 12.38 1.42 -7.64
N PRO A 80 11.58 2.02 -8.54
CA PRO A 80 10.14 2.17 -8.29
C PRO A 80 9.42 0.83 -8.11
N GLY A 81 9.74 -0.16 -8.96
CA GLY A 81 9.19 -1.51 -8.88
C GLY A 81 9.59 -2.23 -7.58
N LEU A 82 10.85 -2.10 -7.17
CA LEU A 82 11.35 -2.68 -5.92
C LEU A 82 10.75 -2.00 -4.68
N VAL A 83 10.49 -0.69 -4.72
CA VAL A 83 9.83 0.04 -3.63
C VAL A 83 8.38 -0.42 -3.50
N ARG A 84 7.63 -0.55 -4.60
CA ARG A 84 6.30 -1.18 -4.60
C ARG A 84 6.35 -2.60 -4.04
N ALA A 85 7.31 -3.41 -4.48
CA ALA A 85 7.42 -4.77 -3.99
C ALA A 85 7.70 -4.81 -2.47
N ALA A 86 8.56 -3.93 -1.96
CA ALA A 86 8.84 -3.81 -0.54
C ALA A 86 7.60 -3.39 0.27
N ASP A 87 6.80 -2.46 -0.25
CA ASP A 87 5.54 -2.03 0.38
C ASP A 87 4.54 -3.19 0.51
N LEU A 88 4.27 -3.89 -0.60
CA LEU A 88 3.38 -5.05 -0.64
C LEU A 88 3.89 -6.20 0.26
N ILE A 89 5.17 -6.58 0.15
CA ILE A 89 5.77 -7.64 0.96
C ILE A 89 5.72 -7.27 2.45
N GLY A 90 6.02 -6.02 2.79
CA GLY A 90 6.00 -5.54 4.17
C GLY A 90 4.63 -5.70 4.83
N GLN A 91 3.56 -5.36 4.11
CA GLN A 91 2.20 -5.55 4.60
C GLN A 91 1.84 -7.05 4.73
N LEU A 92 2.10 -7.84 3.69
CA LEU A 92 1.58 -9.20 3.55
C LEU A 92 2.39 -10.27 4.30
N SER A 93 3.65 -9.99 4.60
CA SER A 93 4.52 -10.86 5.41
C SER A 93 4.36 -10.64 6.92
N ASP A 94 3.53 -9.69 7.36
CA ASP A 94 3.23 -9.52 8.79
C ASP A 94 2.60 -10.82 9.33
N PRO A 95 3.19 -11.47 10.34
CA PRO A 95 2.61 -12.68 10.94
C PRO A 95 1.20 -12.47 11.50
N ARG A 96 0.82 -11.21 11.77
CA ARG A 96 -0.51 -10.81 12.25
C ARG A 96 -1.42 -10.30 11.14
N TYR A 97 -1.01 -10.32 9.87
CA TYR A 97 -1.79 -9.78 8.75
C TYR A 97 -3.25 -10.25 8.78
N LEU A 98 -3.43 -11.56 8.92
CA LEU A 98 -4.74 -12.21 8.95
C LEU A 98 -5.58 -11.88 10.20
N GLN A 99 -4.97 -11.41 11.29
CA GLN A 99 -5.68 -10.88 12.48
C GLN A 99 -6.17 -9.44 12.24
N LYS A 100 -5.49 -8.71 11.35
CA LYS A 100 -5.80 -7.32 10.98
C LYS A 100 -6.84 -7.19 9.88
N ILE A 101 -7.22 -8.29 9.22
CA ILE A 101 -8.22 -8.31 8.14
C ILE A 101 -9.53 -7.61 8.52
N ALA A 102 -9.99 -7.77 9.77
CA ALA A 102 -11.20 -7.09 10.23
C ALA A 102 -11.05 -5.56 10.23
N ALA A 103 -9.90 -5.05 10.67
CA ALA A 103 -9.61 -3.61 10.61
C ALA A 103 -9.50 -3.12 9.17
N LEU A 104 -8.77 -3.86 8.31
CA LEU A 104 -8.63 -3.53 6.89
C LEU A 104 -9.97 -3.47 6.15
N PHE A 105 -10.91 -4.36 6.49
CA PHE A 105 -12.27 -4.28 5.94
C PHE A 105 -12.98 -2.97 6.29
N TYR A 106 -12.83 -2.47 7.53
CA TYR A 106 -13.44 -1.20 7.93
C TYR A 106 -12.74 0.02 7.30
N GLU A 107 -11.43 -0.06 7.03
CA GLU A 107 -10.74 0.94 6.20
C GLU A 107 -11.31 0.99 4.77
N PHE A 108 -11.62 -0.18 4.20
CA PHE A 108 -12.28 -0.29 2.89
C PHE A 108 -13.73 0.18 2.94
N GLU A 109 -14.43 0.00 4.06
CA GLU A 109 -15.77 0.52 4.26
C GLU A 109 -15.80 2.04 4.34
N GLU A 110 -14.84 2.63 5.05
CA GLU A 110 -14.71 4.08 5.20
C GLU A 110 -14.46 4.78 3.86
N THR A 111 -13.70 4.14 2.97
CA THR A 111 -13.39 4.64 1.62
C THR A 111 -14.40 4.21 0.55
N GLY A 112 -15.28 3.27 0.85
CA GLY A 112 -16.23 2.68 -0.10
C GLY A 112 -15.66 1.56 -0.98
N VAL A 113 -14.36 1.30 -0.91
CA VAL A 113 -13.66 0.24 -1.68
C VAL A 113 -14.25 -1.14 -1.43
N ASN A 114 -14.80 -1.41 -0.24
CA ASN A 114 -15.45 -2.70 0.04
C ASN A 114 -16.65 -2.95 -0.89
N LYS A 115 -17.41 -1.90 -1.24
CA LYS A 115 -18.56 -1.99 -2.15
C LYS A 115 -18.11 -2.23 -3.58
N ASP A 116 -17.07 -1.52 -4.02
CA ASP A 116 -16.49 -1.66 -5.35
C ASP A 116 -15.95 -3.07 -5.58
N LEU A 117 -15.38 -3.69 -4.53
CA LEU A 117 -14.87 -5.06 -4.54
C LEU A 117 -15.94 -6.12 -4.20
N GLY A 118 -17.18 -5.72 -3.87
CA GLY A 118 -18.27 -6.64 -3.52
C GLY A 118 -18.12 -7.34 -2.14
N TYR A 119 -17.26 -6.84 -1.27
CA TYR A 119 -17.06 -7.36 0.09
C TYR A 119 -18.11 -6.83 1.05
N LYS A 120 -18.86 -7.74 1.68
CA LYS A 120 -19.97 -7.40 2.60
C LYS A 120 -19.60 -7.51 4.07
N ASN A 121 -18.51 -8.22 4.38
CA ASN A 121 -18.02 -8.44 5.73
C ASN A 121 -16.52 -8.81 5.67
N PRO A 122 -15.80 -8.78 6.82
CA PRO A 122 -14.39 -9.16 6.88
C PRO A 122 -14.09 -10.58 6.36
N GLY A 123 -15.05 -11.50 6.45
CA GLY A 123 -14.92 -12.86 5.94
C GLY A 123 -14.76 -12.92 4.42
N HIS A 124 -15.43 -12.03 3.67
CA HIS A 124 -15.26 -11.94 2.22
C HIS A 124 -13.83 -11.51 1.86
N LEU A 125 -13.30 -10.50 2.57
CA LEU A 125 -11.92 -10.04 2.38
C LEU A 125 -10.93 -11.19 2.65
N ARG A 126 -11.16 -11.95 3.74
CA ARG A 126 -10.36 -13.11 4.09
C ARG A 126 -10.39 -14.18 3.01
N GLN A 127 -11.58 -14.62 2.60
CA GLN A 127 -11.73 -15.69 1.62
C GLN A 127 -11.12 -15.33 0.27
N ASN A 128 -11.16 -14.05 -0.12
CA ASN A 128 -10.55 -13.61 -1.37
C ASN A 128 -9.03 -13.35 -1.27
N TYR A 129 -8.44 -13.44 -0.08
CA TYR A 129 -7.01 -13.14 0.13
C TYR A 129 -6.06 -13.94 -0.77
N PRO A 130 -6.21 -15.27 -0.96
CA PRO A 130 -5.34 -16.02 -1.87
C PRO A 130 -5.47 -15.56 -3.32
N ASN A 131 -6.69 -15.27 -3.78
CA ASN A 131 -6.93 -14.74 -5.13
C ASN A 131 -6.27 -13.37 -5.33
N PHE A 132 -6.43 -12.48 -4.35
CA PHE A 132 -5.75 -11.18 -4.32
C PHE A 132 -4.23 -11.34 -4.36
N TYR A 133 -3.68 -12.23 -3.53
CA TYR A 133 -2.25 -12.49 -3.50
C TYR A 133 -1.73 -12.96 -4.86
N TRP A 134 -2.29 -14.04 -5.42
CA TRP A 134 -1.75 -14.65 -6.63
C TRP A 134 -2.00 -13.83 -7.90
N ASN A 135 -3.17 -13.20 -8.04
CA ASN A 135 -3.55 -12.52 -9.28
C ASN A 135 -3.22 -11.03 -9.30
N VAL A 136 -3.09 -10.39 -8.13
CA VAL A 136 -2.85 -8.94 -8.03
C VAL A 136 -1.45 -8.65 -7.50
N VAL A 137 -1.00 -9.34 -6.46
CA VAL A 137 0.26 -8.98 -5.77
C VAL A 137 1.47 -9.72 -6.33
N TYR A 138 1.38 -11.04 -6.48
CA TYR A 138 2.48 -11.91 -6.90
C TYR A 138 3.19 -11.44 -8.17
N PRO A 139 2.48 -10.98 -9.25
CA PRO A 139 3.14 -10.49 -10.47
C PRO A 139 4.11 -9.32 -10.23
N TYR A 140 3.88 -8.51 -9.19
CA TYR A 140 4.70 -7.34 -8.87
C TYR A 140 5.83 -7.64 -7.87
N ILE A 141 5.77 -8.76 -7.15
CA ILE A 141 6.75 -9.09 -6.12
C ILE A 141 7.68 -10.23 -6.51
N GLU A 142 7.30 -11.11 -7.43
CA GLU A 142 8.05 -12.33 -7.79
C GLU A 142 9.54 -12.05 -8.07
N PRO A 143 9.93 -11.05 -8.90
CA PRO A 143 11.34 -10.77 -9.13
C PRO A 143 12.07 -10.31 -7.86
N ALA A 144 11.40 -9.55 -7.00
CA ALA A 144 11.99 -9.04 -5.77
C ALA A 144 12.22 -10.11 -4.70
N LEU A 145 11.44 -11.21 -4.72
CA LEU A 145 11.63 -12.34 -3.79
C LEU A 145 13.02 -12.96 -3.91
N GLN A 146 13.64 -12.91 -5.09
CA GLN A 146 15.00 -13.43 -5.31
C GLN A 146 16.04 -12.71 -4.45
N TYR A 147 15.86 -11.40 -4.19
CA TYR A 147 16.77 -10.64 -3.33
C TYR A 147 16.63 -11.03 -1.85
N LEU A 148 15.42 -11.35 -1.42
CA LEU A 148 15.16 -11.76 -0.03
C LEU A 148 15.71 -13.16 0.27
N ASP A 149 15.78 -14.04 -0.72
CA ASP A 149 16.28 -15.42 -0.53
C ASP A 149 17.78 -15.48 -0.15
N LEU A 150 18.53 -14.38 -0.37
CA LEU A 150 19.96 -14.30 -0.10
C LEU A 150 20.32 -14.31 1.40
N THR A 151 19.40 -13.92 2.29
CA THR A 151 19.64 -13.78 3.73
C THR A 151 18.71 -14.64 4.56
N LEU A 152 19.07 -14.94 5.81
CA LEU A 152 18.20 -15.71 6.70
C LEU A 152 16.93 -14.92 7.03
N GLU A 153 17.09 -13.62 7.29
CA GLU A 153 16.01 -12.69 7.59
C GLU A 153 15.05 -12.54 6.42
N GLY A 154 15.58 -12.40 5.19
CA GLY A 154 14.75 -12.32 3.99
C GLY A 154 14.00 -13.62 3.71
N ARG A 155 14.61 -14.79 3.90
CA ARG A 155 13.91 -16.09 3.82
C ARG A 155 12.79 -16.21 4.85
N GLN A 156 12.95 -15.66 6.05
CA GLN A 156 11.88 -15.63 7.04
C GLN A 156 10.70 -14.75 6.60
N ILE A 157 10.97 -13.62 5.95
CA ILE A 157 9.93 -12.76 5.35
C ILE A 157 9.15 -13.52 4.29
N ILE A 158 9.85 -14.21 3.37
CA ILE A 158 9.23 -15.06 2.34
C ILE A 158 8.36 -16.15 2.99
N ALA A 159 8.87 -16.82 4.03
CA ALA A 159 8.14 -17.87 4.72
C ALA A 159 6.85 -17.34 5.36
N ASN A 160 6.89 -16.16 5.99
CA ASN A 160 5.70 -15.55 6.58
C ASN A 160 4.66 -15.17 5.52
N LEU A 161 5.12 -14.65 4.38
CA LEU A 161 4.27 -14.30 3.24
C LEU A 161 3.47 -15.52 2.76
N TYR A 162 4.16 -16.63 2.48
CA TYR A 162 3.50 -17.86 2.05
C TYR A 162 2.66 -18.50 3.16
N ALA A 163 3.09 -18.43 4.42
CA ALA A 163 2.32 -18.97 5.54
C ALA A 163 0.95 -18.30 5.69
N ASN A 164 0.86 -16.99 5.45
CA ASN A 164 -0.41 -16.27 5.45
C ASN A 164 -1.34 -16.75 4.33
N VAL A 165 -0.81 -16.93 3.12
CA VAL A 165 -1.61 -17.40 1.96
C VAL A 165 -2.07 -18.84 2.20
N PHE A 166 -1.14 -19.73 2.55
CA PHE A 166 -1.38 -21.13 2.81
C PHE A 166 -2.44 -21.35 3.90
N ARG A 167 -2.38 -20.56 4.98
CA ARG A 167 -3.35 -20.68 6.08
C ARG A 167 -4.78 -20.42 5.62
N VAL A 168 -5.00 -19.47 4.71
CA VAL A 168 -6.34 -19.17 4.22
C VAL A 168 -6.80 -20.17 3.17
N GLU A 169 -5.89 -20.70 2.35
CA GLU A 169 -6.21 -21.74 1.35
C GLU A 169 -6.64 -23.08 1.97
N HIS A 170 -6.26 -23.34 3.23
CA HIS A 170 -6.51 -24.61 3.94
C HIS A 170 -7.46 -24.46 5.14
N GLU A 171 -8.24 -23.37 5.20
CA GLU A 171 -9.35 -23.16 6.13
C GLU A 171 -10.67 -23.69 5.56
#